data_AF-A0A2E9ZN46-F1
#
_entry.id   AF-A0A2E9ZN46-F1
#
_cell.length_a   1.000
_cell.length_b   1.000
_cell.length_c   1.000
_cell.angle_alpha   90.00
_cell.angle_beta   90.00
_cell.angle_gamma   90.00
#
_symmetry.space_group_name_H-M   'P 1'
#
loop_
_entity.id
_entity.type
_entity.pdbx_description
1 polymer ?
#
loop_
_entity_poly.entity_id
_entity_poly.type
_entity_poly.pdbx_seq_one_letter_code
_entity_poly.pdbx_strand_id
1 'polypeptide(L)'
;MIAAWLVILCTATPVLGETKPGRWDKEIEAFLEADRAKAPKKNRTLFIGSSSIKRWETLERDFRSSVGTVIRRGFGGAGIQDATRFADRIILPYKPRQIVLYAGGNEIRRGASPEGIATLFDAFVKSVRAELQGTRIAFVSIKPSIKQWANAAKIKQANQLVREYCSDDMRLDFIDVWTPMLGADGKPKPELYVADQLHLSAAGYAVWTAAIKPVLAENSRAYYNSPERWESTISAFEEADEKQPPASGGIVFIGSSSIRGWKTLKQDFPGHPVINRGFGGSEIIDSIHFANRIVVPHKPSHVVLYAGDNDMSRGKTPK
;
A
#
# COMPACT_ATOMS: atom_id res chain seq x y z
N MET A 1 21.91 -45.45 -19.13
CA MET A 1 20.99 -44.33 -19.46
C MET A 1 21.40 -43.13 -18.63
N ILE A 2 22.04 -42.13 -19.24
CA ILE A 2 22.49 -40.91 -18.57
C ILE A 2 21.49 -39.82 -18.96
N ALA A 3 20.77 -39.27 -17.98
CA ALA A 3 19.82 -38.18 -18.20
C ALA A 3 20.60 -36.86 -18.36
N ALA A 4 20.51 -36.26 -19.55
CA ALA A 4 21.05 -34.94 -19.83
C ALA A 4 20.11 -33.87 -19.27
N TRP A 5 20.61 -33.07 -18.33
CA TRP A 5 19.93 -31.87 -17.85
C TRP A 5 20.11 -30.74 -18.87
N LEU A 6 19.00 -30.32 -19.47
CA LEU A 6 18.95 -29.18 -20.39
C LEU A 6 19.03 -27.89 -19.55
N VAL A 7 20.21 -27.26 -19.53
CA VAL A 7 20.37 -25.90 -18.99
C VAL A 7 19.84 -24.93 -20.06
N ILE A 8 18.65 -24.37 -19.82
CA ILE A 8 18.15 -23.25 -20.61
C ILE A 8 18.96 -22.01 -20.20
N LEU A 9 19.98 -21.66 -20.98
CA LEU A 9 20.60 -20.34 -20.89
C LEU A 9 19.58 -19.30 -21.39
N CYS A 10 18.96 -18.58 -20.46
CA CYS A 10 18.22 -17.36 -20.75
C CYS A 10 19.24 -16.30 -21.19
N THR A 11 19.42 -16.11 -22.50
CA THR A 11 20.18 -14.98 -23.01
C THR A 11 19.33 -13.72 -22.82
N ALA A 12 19.61 -12.97 -21.75
CA ALA A 12 19.11 -11.62 -21.61
C ALA A 12 19.65 -10.79 -22.78
N THR A 13 18.80 -10.47 -23.74
CA THR A 13 19.09 -9.42 -24.73
C THR A 13 19.35 -8.12 -23.98
N PRO A 14 20.51 -7.47 -24.15
CA PRO A 14 20.76 -6.20 -23.52
C PRO A 14 19.76 -5.20 -24.11
N VAL A 15 18.90 -4.63 -23.25
CA VAL A 15 18.12 -3.45 -23.61
C VAL A 15 19.15 -2.37 -23.92
N LEU A 16 19.18 -1.94 -25.18
CA LEU A 16 19.99 -0.82 -25.63
C LEU A 16 19.70 0.37 -24.71
N GLY A 17 20.69 0.73 -23.89
CA GLY A 17 20.57 1.78 -22.91
C GLY A 17 20.27 3.11 -23.60
N GLU A 18 19.21 3.79 -23.18
CA GLU A 18 19.02 5.21 -23.48
C GLU A 18 20.24 5.95 -22.92
N THR A 19 21.12 6.46 -23.79
CA THR A 19 22.40 7.10 -23.41
C THR A 19 22.24 8.49 -22.80
N LYS A 20 21.00 8.96 -22.62
CA LYS A 20 20.66 10.19 -21.89
C LYS A 20 19.65 9.86 -20.80
N PRO A 21 19.80 10.41 -19.58
CA PRO A 21 18.82 10.21 -18.53
C PRO A 21 17.45 10.70 -19.02
N GLY A 22 16.46 9.83 -18.93
CA GLY A 22 15.07 10.14 -19.18
C GLY A 22 14.59 11.26 -18.26
N ARG A 23 13.50 11.92 -18.65
CA ARG A 23 12.97 13.14 -18.00
C ARG A 23 12.88 13.07 -16.46
N TRP A 24 12.64 11.89 -15.90
CA TRP A 24 12.47 11.69 -14.46
C TRP A 24 13.58 10.89 -13.79
N ASP A 25 14.59 10.42 -14.53
CA ASP A 25 15.61 9.51 -13.97
C ASP A 25 16.33 10.12 -12.78
N LYS A 26 16.61 11.44 -12.81
CA LYS A 26 17.19 12.15 -11.65
C LYS A 26 16.28 12.13 -10.41
N GLU A 27 14.96 12.25 -10.58
CA GLU A 27 14.01 12.20 -9.47
C GLU A 27 13.87 10.77 -8.94
N ILE A 28 13.86 9.78 -9.83
CA ILE A 28 13.81 8.36 -9.44
C ILE A 28 15.10 7.97 -8.68
N GLU A 29 16.27 8.37 -9.18
CA GLU A 29 17.54 8.13 -8.47
C GLU A 29 17.59 8.80 -7.11
N ALA A 30 17.01 9.99 -6.95
CA ALA A 30 16.91 10.64 -5.64
C ALA A 30 16.05 9.82 -4.66
N PHE A 31 14.96 9.17 -5.12
CA PHE A 31 14.21 8.24 -4.28
C PHE A 31 15.03 7.00 -3.91
N LEU A 32 15.75 6.43 -4.88
CA LEU A 32 16.57 5.24 -4.64
C LEU A 32 17.73 5.53 -3.67
N GLU A 33 18.33 6.71 -3.76
CA GLU A 33 19.36 7.15 -2.81
C GLU A 33 18.78 7.35 -1.41
N ALA A 34 17.63 8.00 -1.30
CA ALA A 34 16.94 8.14 -0.01
C ALA A 34 16.61 6.76 0.61
N ASP A 35 16.27 5.77 -0.22
CA ASP A 35 15.97 4.42 0.21
C ASP A 35 17.21 3.63 0.61
N ARG A 36 18.35 3.84 -0.06
CA ARG A 36 19.66 3.30 0.35
C ARG A 36 20.08 3.86 1.70
N ALA A 37 19.89 5.17 1.91
CA ALA A 37 20.18 5.82 3.19
C ALA A 37 19.22 5.37 4.30
N LYS A 38 17.94 5.16 3.97
CA LYS A 38 16.91 4.73 4.91
C LYS A 38 15.81 3.93 4.22
N ALA A 39 15.95 2.60 4.28
CA ALA A 39 15.00 1.68 3.66
C ALA A 39 13.55 1.98 4.09
N PRO A 40 12.62 2.19 3.13
CA PRO A 40 11.21 2.37 3.45
C PRO A 40 10.64 1.15 4.16
N LYS A 41 9.78 1.39 5.15
CA LYS A 41 9.04 0.30 5.78
C LYS A 41 8.13 -0.35 4.74
N LYS A 42 8.29 -1.66 4.55
CA LYS A 42 7.40 -2.45 3.70
C LYS A 42 5.97 -2.45 4.24
N ASN A 43 5.00 -2.82 3.41
CA ASN A 43 3.61 -2.99 3.82
C ASN A 43 3.01 -1.70 4.40
N ARG A 44 3.27 -0.58 3.73
CA ARG A 44 2.76 0.77 4.06
C ARG A 44 1.92 1.33 2.90
N THR A 45 1.25 2.44 3.16
CA THR A 45 0.53 3.18 2.13
C THR A 45 1.53 3.98 1.29
N LEU A 46 1.53 3.77 -0.02
CA LEU A 46 2.38 4.48 -0.98
C LEU A 46 1.53 5.49 -1.75
N PHE A 47 1.88 6.77 -1.67
CA PHE A 47 1.35 7.80 -2.56
C PHE A 47 2.29 7.97 -3.74
N ILE A 48 1.75 7.79 -4.96
CA ILE A 48 2.51 7.91 -6.20
C ILE A 48 1.75 8.80 -7.20
N GLY A 49 2.49 9.53 -8.02
CA GLY A 49 1.90 10.27 -9.11
C GLY A 49 2.65 11.56 -9.44
N SER A 50 1.88 12.57 -9.80
CA SER A 50 2.41 13.79 -10.42
C SER A 50 2.81 14.89 -9.41
N SER A 51 2.86 16.14 -9.87
CA SER A 51 3.28 17.29 -9.07
C SER A 51 2.39 17.55 -7.85
N SER A 52 1.11 17.16 -7.83
CA SER A 52 0.28 17.31 -6.63
C SER A 52 0.75 16.40 -5.50
N ILE A 53 1.23 15.18 -5.79
CA ILE A 53 1.80 14.33 -4.73
C ILE A 53 3.17 14.88 -4.32
N LYS A 54 3.98 15.33 -5.29
CA LYS A 54 5.30 15.92 -5.03
C LYS A 54 5.22 17.15 -4.11
N ARG A 55 4.26 18.04 -4.34
CA ARG A 55 4.13 19.35 -3.67
C ARG A 55 3.30 19.29 -2.38
N TRP A 56 2.84 18.11 -1.95
CA TRP A 56 2.07 17.96 -0.72
C TRP A 56 3.04 17.83 0.46
N GLU A 57 3.53 18.96 0.96
CA GLU A 57 4.59 18.98 1.99
C GLU A 57 4.15 18.39 3.33
N THR A 58 2.85 18.39 3.59
CA THR A 58 2.27 17.91 4.85
C THR A 58 1.72 16.49 4.75
N LEU A 59 1.86 15.82 3.60
CA LEU A 59 1.25 14.52 3.32
C LEU A 59 1.51 13.49 4.43
N GLU A 60 2.77 13.33 4.83
CA GLU A 60 3.16 12.36 5.85
C GLU A 60 2.51 12.66 7.20
N ARG A 61 2.35 13.94 7.56
CA ARG A 61 1.69 14.39 8.79
C ARG A 61 0.18 14.20 8.72
N ASP A 62 -0.43 14.60 7.60
CA ASP A 62 -1.88 14.65 7.43
C ASP A 62 -2.53 13.25 7.53
N PHE A 63 -1.79 12.22 7.10
CA PHE A 63 -2.24 10.82 7.09
C PHE A 63 -1.68 9.97 8.24
N ARG A 64 -0.73 10.49 9.04
CA ARG A 64 -0.06 9.70 10.08
C ARG A 64 -1.01 9.02 11.05
N SER A 65 -2.04 9.75 11.50
CA SER A 65 -3.01 9.23 12.47
C SER A 65 -4.01 8.22 11.90
N SER A 66 -4.16 8.15 10.58
CA SER A 66 -5.15 7.25 9.94
C SER A 66 -4.52 5.99 9.37
N VAL A 67 -3.31 6.08 8.80
CA VAL A 67 -2.68 4.96 8.09
C VAL A 67 -1.25 4.68 8.53
N GLY A 68 -0.76 5.40 9.53
CA GLY A 68 0.60 5.29 10.04
C GLY A 68 1.62 5.92 9.11
N THR A 69 2.78 5.28 8.97
CA THR A 69 3.83 5.76 8.05
C THR A 69 3.38 5.59 6.60
N VAL A 70 3.53 6.65 5.81
CA VAL A 70 3.28 6.63 4.37
C VAL A 70 4.59 6.82 3.60
N ILE A 71 4.62 6.37 2.35
CA ILE A 71 5.74 6.56 1.43
C ILE A 71 5.27 7.54 0.35
N ARG A 72 6.05 8.59 0.08
CA ARG A 72 5.74 9.61 -0.93
C ARG A 72 6.66 9.45 -2.14
N ARG A 73 6.08 9.22 -3.32
CA ARG A 73 6.75 9.06 -4.62
C ARG A 73 6.06 9.88 -5.70
N GLY A 74 5.85 11.16 -5.43
CA GLY A 74 5.35 12.13 -6.40
C GLY A 74 6.49 12.75 -7.19
N PHE A 75 6.38 12.79 -8.52
CA PHE A 75 7.41 13.36 -9.40
C PHE A 75 6.80 14.24 -10.51
N GLY A 76 7.55 15.25 -10.95
CA GLY A 76 6.99 16.44 -11.59
C GLY A 76 6.46 16.18 -13.01
N GLY A 77 5.16 16.35 -13.24
CA GLY A 77 4.57 16.20 -14.57
C GLY A 77 4.40 14.76 -15.06
N ALA A 78 4.53 13.79 -14.15
CA ALA A 78 4.29 12.37 -14.42
C ALA A 78 2.83 12.08 -14.82
N GLY A 79 2.66 11.09 -15.67
CA GLY A 79 1.40 10.40 -15.96
C GLY A 79 1.34 9.00 -15.36
N ILE A 80 0.25 8.29 -15.62
CA ILE A 80 0.00 6.92 -15.19
C ILE A 80 1.04 5.99 -15.83
N GLN A 81 1.36 6.17 -17.11
CA GLN A 81 2.39 5.38 -17.80
C GLN A 81 3.77 5.50 -17.14
N ASP A 82 4.08 6.66 -16.55
CA ASP A 82 5.36 6.89 -15.90
C ASP A 82 5.41 6.20 -14.53
N ALA A 83 4.28 6.19 -13.81
CA ALA A 83 4.14 5.38 -12.60
C ALA A 83 4.28 3.88 -12.90
N THR A 84 3.72 3.40 -14.02
CA THR A 84 3.89 2.02 -14.48
C THR A 84 5.34 1.74 -14.87
N ARG A 85 5.98 2.63 -15.66
CA ARG A 85 7.38 2.47 -16.12
C ARG A 85 8.36 2.28 -14.97
N PHE A 86 8.16 2.97 -13.85
CA PHE A 86 9.05 2.92 -12.69
C PHE A 86 8.53 2.04 -11.55
N ALA A 87 7.50 1.22 -11.79
CA ALA A 87 6.89 0.41 -10.75
C ALA A 87 7.90 -0.55 -10.09
N ASP A 88 8.76 -1.18 -10.88
CA ASP A 88 9.84 -2.07 -10.45
C ASP A 88 10.84 -1.41 -9.49
N ARG A 89 11.05 -0.10 -9.61
CA ARG A 89 12.03 0.67 -8.83
C ARG A 89 11.42 1.34 -7.62
N ILE A 90 10.21 1.89 -7.73
CA ILE A 90 9.61 2.78 -6.71
C ILE A 90 8.19 2.38 -6.27
N ILE A 91 7.74 1.16 -6.60
CA ILE A 91 6.49 0.59 -6.07
C ILE A 91 6.74 -0.80 -5.52
N LEU A 92 7.15 -1.74 -6.38
CA LEU A 92 7.26 -3.15 -6.08
C LEU A 92 8.22 -3.47 -4.91
N PRO A 93 9.40 -2.81 -4.79
CA PRO A 93 10.33 -3.09 -3.69
C PRO A 93 9.73 -2.81 -2.30
N TYR A 94 8.75 -1.89 -2.22
CA TYR A 94 8.12 -1.52 -0.97
C TYR A 94 7.01 -2.49 -0.54
N LYS A 95 6.53 -3.36 -1.46
CA LYS A 95 5.38 -4.25 -1.23
C LYS A 95 4.25 -3.52 -0.49
N PRO A 96 3.73 -2.40 -1.04
CA PRO A 96 2.76 -1.57 -0.33
C PRO A 96 1.46 -2.33 -0.09
N ARG A 97 0.85 -2.14 1.09
CA ARG A 97 -0.50 -2.68 1.35
C ARG A 97 -1.56 -1.95 0.52
N GLN A 98 -1.29 -0.68 0.23
CA GLN A 98 -2.19 0.20 -0.48
C GLN A 98 -1.38 1.21 -1.28
N ILE A 99 -1.76 1.40 -2.54
CA ILE A 99 -1.25 2.45 -3.41
C ILE A 99 -2.32 3.52 -3.57
N VAL A 100 -1.94 4.78 -3.47
CA VAL A 100 -2.77 5.94 -3.79
C VAL A 100 -2.17 6.62 -5.01
N LEU A 101 -2.81 6.44 -6.16
CA LEU A 101 -2.37 6.96 -7.45
C LEU A 101 -3.09 8.27 -7.76
N TYR A 102 -2.33 9.33 -8.04
CA TYR A 102 -2.86 10.56 -8.64
C TYR A 102 -2.10 10.95 -9.92
N ALA A 103 -2.71 10.68 -11.06
CA ALA A 103 -2.18 10.98 -12.40
C ALA A 103 -3.34 11.09 -13.42
N GLY A 104 -3.06 11.23 -14.72
CA GLY A 104 -4.06 11.34 -15.79
C GLY A 104 -4.29 12.76 -16.30
N GLY A 105 -4.20 13.77 -15.42
CA GLY A 105 -4.37 15.17 -15.82
C GLY A 105 -3.29 15.70 -16.78
N ASN A 106 -2.07 15.13 -16.75
CA ASN A 106 -1.00 15.53 -17.66
C ASN A 106 -1.21 14.94 -19.07
N GLU A 107 -1.77 13.74 -19.13
CA GLU A 107 -2.06 13.00 -20.36
C GLU A 107 -3.22 13.66 -21.10
N ILE A 108 -4.31 14.00 -20.41
CA ILE A 108 -5.40 14.80 -20.99
C ILE A 108 -4.86 16.12 -21.55
N ARG A 109 -3.99 16.83 -20.80
CA ARG A 109 -3.34 18.05 -21.28
C ARG A 109 -2.48 17.85 -22.53
N ARG A 110 -1.89 16.66 -22.69
CA ARG A 110 -1.08 16.27 -23.84
C ARG A 110 -1.92 15.67 -24.98
N GLY A 111 -3.25 15.67 -24.85
CA GLY A 111 -4.18 15.26 -25.90
C GLY A 111 -4.71 13.84 -25.78
N ALA A 112 -4.45 13.11 -24.69
CA ALA A 112 -5.05 11.79 -24.48
C ALA A 112 -6.58 11.87 -24.41
N SER A 113 -7.25 10.82 -24.87
CA SER A 113 -8.70 10.66 -24.71
C SER A 113 -9.03 10.14 -23.30
N PRO A 114 -10.29 10.31 -22.84
CA PRO A 114 -10.78 9.70 -21.61
C PRO A 114 -10.57 8.18 -21.53
N GLU A 115 -10.82 7.47 -22.62
CA GLU A 115 -10.64 6.02 -22.75
C GLU A 115 -9.16 5.64 -22.64
N GLY A 116 -8.27 6.50 -23.18
CA GLY A 116 -6.83 6.37 -23.00
C GLY A 116 -6.41 6.40 -21.53
N ILE A 117 -7.05 7.23 -20.69
CA ILE A 117 -6.79 7.25 -19.24
C ILE A 117 -7.21 5.92 -18.58
N ALA A 118 -8.41 5.43 -18.91
CA ALA A 118 -8.89 4.14 -18.39
C ALA A 118 -7.95 2.98 -18.79
N THR A 119 -7.47 2.99 -20.05
CA THR A 119 -6.53 2.00 -20.58
C THR A 119 -5.19 2.04 -19.85
N LEU A 120 -4.65 3.24 -19.61
CA LEU A 120 -3.42 3.41 -18.84
C LEU A 120 -3.58 2.94 -17.39
N PHE A 121 -4.75 3.19 -16.78
CA PHE A 121 -5.04 2.73 -15.43
C PHE A 121 -5.16 1.20 -15.35
N ASP A 122 -5.84 0.56 -16.30
CA ASP A 122 -5.89 -0.90 -16.43
C ASP A 122 -4.47 -1.49 -16.53
N ALA A 123 -3.61 -0.93 -17.38
CA ALA A 123 -2.22 -1.37 -17.51
C ALA A 123 -1.43 -1.21 -16.21
N PHE A 124 -1.63 -0.11 -15.48
CA PHE A 124 -1.03 0.09 -14.16
C PHE A 124 -1.50 -0.97 -13.15
N VAL A 125 -2.81 -1.22 -13.08
CA VAL A 125 -3.40 -2.22 -12.17
C VAL A 125 -2.84 -3.61 -12.47
N LYS A 126 -2.81 -4.01 -13.75
CA LYS A 126 -2.25 -5.30 -14.19
C LYS A 126 -0.77 -5.44 -13.81
N SER A 127 0.04 -4.41 -14.04
CA SER A 127 1.46 -4.41 -13.70
C SER A 127 1.69 -4.60 -12.20
N VAL A 128 0.93 -3.90 -11.34
CA VAL A 128 1.02 -4.08 -9.88
C VAL A 128 0.54 -5.47 -9.46
N ARG A 129 -0.59 -5.94 -9.99
CA ARG A 129 -1.21 -7.20 -9.60
C ARG A 129 -0.40 -8.44 -9.98
N ALA A 130 0.39 -8.37 -11.05
CA ALA A 130 1.28 -9.45 -11.46
C ALA A 130 2.23 -9.86 -10.32
N GLU A 131 2.71 -8.88 -9.54
CA GLU A 131 3.69 -9.09 -8.49
C GLU A 131 3.10 -8.98 -7.07
N LEU A 132 2.01 -8.20 -6.92
CA LEU A 132 1.41 -7.83 -5.64
C LEU A 132 -0.10 -8.04 -5.64
N GLN A 133 -0.53 -9.30 -5.76
CA GLN A 133 -1.93 -9.71 -5.87
C GLN A 133 -2.84 -9.21 -4.74
N GLY A 134 -2.30 -8.91 -3.55
CA GLY A 134 -3.05 -8.42 -2.38
C GLY A 134 -3.12 -6.89 -2.22
N THR A 135 -2.35 -6.11 -2.99
CA THR A 135 -2.25 -4.66 -2.79
C THR A 135 -3.55 -3.93 -3.19
N ARG A 136 -4.11 -3.10 -2.30
CA ARG A 136 -5.23 -2.22 -2.69
C ARG A 136 -4.74 -1.04 -3.54
N ILE A 137 -5.52 -0.59 -4.51
CA ILE A 137 -5.16 0.57 -5.35
C ILE A 137 -6.30 1.57 -5.32
N ALA A 138 -6.03 2.77 -4.81
CA ALA A 138 -6.95 3.88 -4.83
C ALA A 138 -6.55 4.87 -5.92
N PHE A 139 -7.43 5.09 -6.89
CA PHE A 139 -7.30 6.14 -7.88
C PHE A 139 -7.94 7.43 -7.34
N VAL A 140 -7.13 8.47 -7.15
CA VAL A 140 -7.64 9.81 -6.83
C VAL A 140 -8.08 10.45 -8.14
N SER A 141 -9.36 10.81 -8.23
CA SER A 141 -9.95 11.43 -9.42
C SER A 141 -9.07 12.58 -9.92
N ILE A 142 -8.93 12.71 -11.24
CA ILE A 142 -8.28 13.87 -11.83
C ILE A 142 -9.05 15.11 -11.38
N LYS A 143 -8.40 16.01 -10.63
CA LYS A 143 -9.04 17.19 -10.06
C LYS A 143 -9.43 18.22 -11.13
N PRO A 144 -10.38 19.11 -10.83
CA PRO A 144 -10.56 20.32 -11.62
C PRO A 144 -9.31 21.23 -11.53
N SER A 145 -9.24 22.19 -12.46
CA SER A 145 -8.33 23.34 -12.35
C SER A 145 -8.87 24.48 -13.18
N ILE A 146 -8.63 25.71 -12.72
CA ILE A 146 -8.98 26.92 -13.47
C ILE A 146 -8.14 26.97 -14.76
N LYS A 147 -6.83 26.71 -14.65
CA LYS A 147 -5.91 26.72 -15.80
C LYS A 147 -6.25 25.72 -16.91
N GLN A 148 -6.86 24.59 -16.58
CA GLN A 148 -7.23 23.56 -17.57
C GLN A 148 -8.74 23.36 -17.68
N TRP A 149 -9.55 24.38 -17.39
CA TRP A 149 -11.01 24.23 -17.41
C TRP A 149 -11.58 23.84 -18.77
N ALA A 150 -10.90 24.19 -19.86
CA ALA A 150 -11.25 23.74 -21.22
C ALA A 150 -11.27 22.20 -21.37
N ASN A 151 -10.54 21.47 -20.51
CA ASN A 151 -10.51 20.00 -20.50
C ASN A 151 -11.53 19.38 -19.54
N ALA A 152 -12.38 20.18 -18.87
CA ALA A 152 -13.27 19.69 -17.81
C ALA A 152 -14.18 18.54 -18.25
N ALA A 153 -14.76 18.61 -19.45
CA ALA A 153 -15.61 17.55 -19.97
C ALA A 153 -14.84 16.22 -20.15
N LYS A 154 -13.65 16.27 -20.76
CA LYS A 154 -12.79 15.09 -20.92
C LYS A 154 -12.35 14.52 -19.57
N ILE A 155 -12.00 15.38 -18.62
CA ILE A 155 -11.61 14.96 -17.28
C ILE A 155 -12.77 14.27 -16.56
N LYS A 156 -13.99 14.83 -16.63
CA LYS A 156 -15.19 14.20 -16.05
C LYS A 156 -15.44 12.82 -16.64
N GLN A 157 -15.35 12.69 -17.97
CA GLN A 157 -15.52 11.40 -18.65
C GLN A 157 -14.43 10.41 -18.24
N ALA A 158 -13.17 10.83 -18.16
CA ALA A 158 -12.07 9.97 -17.73
C ALA A 158 -12.27 9.48 -16.29
N ASN A 159 -12.67 10.38 -15.39
CA ASN A 159 -13.00 10.06 -14.01
C ASN A 159 -14.16 9.06 -13.91
N GLN A 160 -15.19 9.20 -14.76
CA GLN A 160 -16.32 8.28 -14.79
C GLN A 160 -15.90 6.88 -15.23
N LEU A 161 -15.13 6.76 -16.32
CA LEU A 161 -14.64 5.47 -16.81
C LEU A 161 -13.75 4.76 -15.78
N VAL A 162 -12.88 5.49 -15.09
CA VAL A 162 -12.03 4.91 -14.04
C VAL A 162 -12.86 4.51 -12.81
N ARG A 163 -13.91 5.28 -12.46
CA ARG A 163 -14.84 4.91 -11.39
C ARG A 163 -15.56 3.60 -11.69
N GLU A 164 -16.07 3.45 -12.91
CA GLU A 164 -16.72 2.23 -13.40
C GLU A 164 -15.74 1.05 -13.31
N TYR A 165 -14.52 1.21 -13.83
CA TYR A 165 -13.47 0.19 -13.73
C TYR A 165 -13.18 -0.23 -12.27
N CYS A 166 -13.12 0.72 -11.33
CA CYS A 166 -12.89 0.40 -9.93
C CYS A 166 -14.06 -0.37 -9.29
N SER A 167 -15.29 -0.24 -9.81
CA SER A 167 -16.46 -0.90 -9.21
C SER A 167 -16.47 -2.42 -9.40
N ASP A 168 -15.68 -2.95 -10.34
CA ASP A 168 -15.60 -4.38 -10.64
C ASP A 168 -14.66 -5.16 -9.70
N ASP A 169 -13.85 -4.49 -8.87
CA ASP A 169 -12.93 -5.14 -7.92
C ASP A 169 -12.91 -4.40 -6.58
N MET A 170 -13.33 -5.08 -5.51
CA MET A 170 -13.37 -4.53 -4.14
C MET A 170 -12.02 -4.10 -3.55
N ARG A 171 -10.91 -4.38 -4.24
CA ARG A 171 -9.55 -3.94 -3.88
C ARG A 171 -9.13 -2.68 -4.64
N LEU A 172 -10.00 -2.15 -5.49
CA LEU A 172 -9.84 -0.89 -6.19
C LEU A 172 -10.79 0.15 -5.60
N ASP A 173 -10.26 1.33 -5.32
CA ASP A 173 -11.06 2.46 -4.83
C ASP A 173 -10.99 3.60 -5.84
N PHE A 174 -12.11 4.29 -6.07
CA PHE A 174 -12.14 5.58 -6.73
C PHE A 174 -12.43 6.66 -5.70
N ILE A 175 -11.49 7.61 -5.51
CA ILE A 175 -11.64 8.71 -4.55
C ILE A 175 -11.97 9.99 -5.30
N ASP A 176 -13.19 10.50 -5.08
CA ASP A 176 -13.66 11.74 -5.69
C ASP A 176 -13.13 12.97 -4.94
N VAL A 177 -12.13 13.63 -5.53
CA VAL A 177 -11.69 14.98 -5.14
C VAL A 177 -12.25 16.05 -6.06
N TRP A 178 -12.92 15.69 -7.16
CA TRP A 178 -13.47 16.64 -8.11
C TRP A 178 -14.63 17.43 -7.51
N THR A 179 -15.62 16.72 -7.00
CA THR A 179 -16.86 17.31 -6.47
C THR A 179 -16.62 18.33 -5.35
N PRO A 180 -15.85 18.02 -4.28
CA PRO A 180 -15.68 18.98 -3.16
C PRO A 180 -14.87 20.23 -3.55
N MET A 181 -14.14 20.19 -4.66
CA MET A 181 -13.37 21.32 -5.18
C MET A 181 -14.18 22.33 -6.00
N LEU A 182 -15.44 22.03 -6.30
CA LEU A 182 -16.33 22.93 -7.04
C LEU A 182 -17.08 23.88 -6.08
N GLY A 183 -17.33 25.09 -6.56
CA GLY A 183 -18.25 26.06 -5.96
C GLY A 183 -19.70 25.78 -6.33
N ALA A 184 -20.61 26.58 -5.79
CA ALA A 184 -22.04 26.49 -6.11
C ALA A 184 -22.34 26.76 -7.61
N ASP A 185 -21.44 27.48 -8.29
CA ASP A 185 -21.49 27.75 -9.73
C ASP A 185 -20.99 26.59 -10.61
N GLY A 186 -20.59 25.47 -9.99
CA GLY A 186 -20.04 24.31 -10.68
C GLY A 186 -18.62 24.50 -11.21
N LYS A 187 -17.94 25.60 -10.87
CA LYS A 187 -16.56 25.90 -11.27
C LYS A 187 -15.57 25.65 -10.14
N PRO A 188 -14.26 25.52 -10.43
CA PRO A 188 -13.28 25.29 -9.40
C PRO A 188 -13.15 26.52 -8.49
N LYS A 189 -13.19 26.29 -7.17
CA LYS A 189 -12.97 27.32 -6.13
C LYS A 189 -11.57 27.92 -6.24
N PRO A 190 -11.39 29.22 -6.56
CA PRO A 190 -10.08 29.84 -6.78
C PRO A 190 -9.11 29.72 -5.59
N GLU A 191 -9.62 29.81 -4.37
CA GLU A 191 -8.85 29.72 -3.11
C GLU A 191 -8.18 28.36 -2.89
N LEU A 192 -8.61 27.31 -3.61
CA LEU A 192 -8.01 25.99 -3.55
C LEU A 192 -6.74 25.86 -4.38
N TYR A 193 -6.35 26.90 -5.12
CA TYR A 193 -5.18 26.91 -5.99
C TYR A 193 -4.18 27.99 -5.59
N VAL A 194 -2.91 27.76 -5.92
CA VAL A 194 -1.89 28.84 -5.90
C VAL A 194 -2.04 29.72 -7.14
N ALA A 195 -1.23 30.77 -7.25
CA ALA A 195 -1.28 31.77 -8.32
C ALA A 195 -1.26 31.19 -9.75
N ASP A 196 -0.69 30.00 -9.95
CA ASP A 196 -0.65 29.32 -11.26
C ASP A 196 -1.98 28.69 -11.69
N GLN A 197 -3.01 28.74 -10.83
CA GLN A 197 -4.37 28.26 -11.09
C GLN A 197 -4.46 26.76 -11.48
N LEU A 198 -3.40 26.00 -11.20
CA LEU A 198 -3.26 24.59 -11.51
C LEU A 198 -2.94 23.77 -10.27
N HIS A 199 -1.97 24.20 -9.47
CA HIS A 199 -1.52 23.47 -8.29
C HIS A 199 -2.26 23.92 -7.04
N LEU A 200 -2.39 23.00 -6.09
CA LEU A 200 -3.19 23.24 -4.89
C LEU A 200 -2.50 24.19 -3.92
N SER A 201 -3.31 25.05 -3.29
CA SER A 201 -2.95 25.76 -2.07
C SER A 201 -3.02 24.81 -0.86
N ALA A 202 -2.65 25.30 0.33
CA ALA A 202 -2.88 24.56 1.57
C ALA A 202 -4.37 24.22 1.78
N ALA A 203 -5.29 25.12 1.43
CA ALA A 203 -6.73 24.87 1.48
C ALA A 203 -7.16 23.79 0.48
N GLY A 204 -6.56 23.77 -0.72
CA GLY A 204 -6.76 22.70 -1.70
C GLY A 204 -6.35 21.33 -1.19
N TYR A 205 -5.17 21.23 -0.54
CA TYR A 205 -4.76 19.98 0.10
C TYR A 205 -5.64 19.59 1.28
N ALA A 206 -6.17 20.55 2.05
CA ALA A 206 -7.11 20.23 3.12
C ALA A 206 -8.39 19.55 2.59
N VAL A 207 -8.92 20.01 1.45
CA VAL A 207 -10.05 19.36 0.76
C VAL A 207 -9.69 17.94 0.33
N TRP A 208 -8.50 17.75 -0.24
CA TRP A 208 -8.00 16.42 -0.62
C TRP A 208 -7.82 15.49 0.58
N THR A 209 -7.24 15.98 1.67
CA THR A 209 -7.10 15.23 2.93
C THR A 209 -8.45 14.74 3.40
N ALA A 210 -9.46 15.62 3.44
CA ALA A 210 -10.80 15.28 3.91
C ALA A 210 -11.47 14.19 3.05
N ALA A 211 -11.24 14.20 1.73
CA ALA A 211 -11.79 13.19 0.83
C ALA A 211 -11.03 11.85 0.89
N ILE A 212 -9.70 11.88 0.97
CA ILE A 212 -8.85 10.68 0.88
C ILE A 212 -8.80 9.94 2.22
N LYS A 213 -8.67 10.67 3.33
CA LYS A 213 -8.37 10.09 4.66
C LYS A 213 -9.37 9.03 5.14
N PRO A 214 -10.69 9.19 4.99
CA PRO A 214 -11.65 8.17 5.42
C PRO A 214 -11.49 6.85 4.66
N VAL A 215 -11.31 6.91 3.33
CA VAL A 215 -11.15 5.73 2.47
C VAL A 215 -9.90 4.94 2.86
N LEU A 216 -8.78 5.63 3.11
CA LEU A 216 -7.55 4.95 3.51
C LEU A 216 -7.63 4.39 4.94
N ALA A 217 -8.33 5.08 5.86
CA ALA A 217 -8.54 4.61 7.22
C ALA A 217 -9.42 3.34 7.25
N GLU A 218 -10.50 3.31 6.47
CA GLU A 218 -11.34 2.13 6.32
C GLU A 218 -10.56 0.95 5.74
N ASN A 219 -9.81 1.18 4.65
CA ASN A 219 -8.94 0.15 4.07
C ASN A 219 -7.89 -0.36 5.06
N SER A 220 -7.33 0.54 5.87
CA SER A 220 -6.40 0.19 6.94
C SER A 220 -7.07 -0.70 7.97
N ARG A 221 -8.27 -0.33 8.44
CA ARG A 221 -9.07 -1.13 9.38
C ARG A 221 -9.43 -2.50 8.80
N ALA A 222 -9.90 -2.56 7.55
CA ALA A 222 -10.21 -3.82 6.87
C ALA A 222 -9.00 -4.73 6.77
N TYR A 223 -7.84 -4.19 6.35
CA TYR A 223 -6.58 -4.94 6.32
C TYR A 223 -6.16 -5.43 7.71
N TYR A 224 -6.29 -4.57 8.72
CA TYR A 224 -5.93 -4.87 10.10
C TYR A 224 -6.94 -5.78 10.84
N ASN A 225 -8.12 -5.99 10.27
CA ASN A 225 -9.11 -6.96 10.73
C ASN A 225 -9.08 -8.29 9.96
N SER A 226 -8.30 -8.40 8.88
CA SER A 226 -8.15 -9.62 8.08
C SER A 226 -7.07 -10.52 8.69
N PRO A 227 -7.42 -11.69 9.26
CA PRO A 227 -6.45 -12.64 9.82
C PRO A 227 -5.50 -13.18 8.76
N GLU A 228 -5.93 -13.24 7.50
CA GLU A 228 -5.20 -13.82 6.37
C GLU A 228 -3.83 -13.16 6.14
N ARG A 229 -3.63 -11.93 6.61
CA ARG A 229 -2.31 -11.27 6.57
C ARG A 229 -1.22 -12.06 7.32
N TRP A 230 -1.59 -12.93 8.26
CA TRP A 230 -0.67 -13.72 9.06
C TRP A 230 -0.35 -15.07 8.43
N GLU A 231 -1.00 -15.47 7.34
CA GLU A 231 -0.88 -16.82 6.77
C GLU A 231 0.58 -17.26 6.58
N SER A 232 1.42 -16.42 5.97
CA SER A 232 2.84 -16.76 5.80
C SER A 232 3.58 -17.02 7.11
N THR A 233 3.21 -16.33 8.20
CA THR A 233 3.80 -16.58 9.52
C THR A 233 3.24 -17.86 10.15
N ILE A 234 1.95 -18.12 9.97
CA ILE A 234 1.28 -19.31 10.49
C ILE A 234 1.79 -20.56 9.79
N SER A 235 1.87 -20.56 8.45
CA SER A 235 2.47 -21.65 7.69
C SER A 235 3.93 -21.91 8.06
N ALA A 236 4.71 -20.87 8.39
CA ALA A 236 6.08 -21.05 8.86
C ALA A 236 6.14 -21.73 10.25
N PHE A 237 5.15 -21.52 11.12
CA PHE A 237 5.04 -22.29 12.37
C PHE A 237 4.64 -23.73 12.12
N GLU A 238 3.69 -23.98 11.23
CA GLU A 238 3.27 -25.33 10.84
C GLU A 238 4.43 -26.13 10.23
N GLU A 239 5.18 -25.53 9.29
CA GLU A 239 6.36 -26.16 8.69
C GLU A 239 7.46 -26.43 9.73
N ALA A 240 7.63 -25.55 10.72
CA ALA A 240 8.55 -25.78 11.83
C ALA A 240 8.11 -26.96 12.71
N ASP A 241 6.80 -27.09 12.96
CA ASP A 241 6.21 -28.19 13.73
C ASP A 241 6.28 -29.53 12.98
N GLU A 242 6.16 -29.53 11.65
CA GLU A 242 6.38 -30.74 10.85
C GLU A 242 7.84 -31.23 10.95
N LYS A 243 8.80 -30.30 10.92
CA LYS A 243 10.24 -30.63 11.03
C LYS A 243 10.63 -31.05 12.44
N GLN A 244 10.06 -30.39 13.45
CA GLN A 244 10.33 -30.65 14.84
C GLN A 244 9.00 -30.68 15.62
N PRO A 245 8.37 -31.87 15.71
CA PRO A 245 7.08 -32.02 16.36
C PRO A 245 7.09 -31.43 17.76
N PRO A 246 6.11 -30.60 18.10
CA PRO A 246 6.07 -29.97 19.41
C PRO A 246 5.84 -30.99 20.52
N ALA A 247 6.52 -30.77 21.65
CA ALA A 247 6.29 -31.53 22.86
C ALA A 247 4.86 -31.29 23.37
N SER A 248 4.09 -32.37 23.55
CA SER A 248 2.75 -32.29 24.13
C SER A 248 2.81 -31.82 25.60
N GLY A 249 1.81 -31.07 26.05
CA GLY A 249 1.67 -30.65 27.45
C GLY A 249 2.51 -29.43 27.86
N GLY A 250 3.17 -28.75 26.91
CA GLY A 250 3.96 -27.55 27.16
C GLY A 250 3.15 -26.26 27.37
N ILE A 251 3.86 -25.13 27.50
CA ILE A 251 3.30 -23.79 27.61
C ILE A 251 3.43 -23.10 26.25
N VAL A 252 2.30 -22.72 25.65
CA VAL A 252 2.29 -21.96 24.40
C VAL A 252 2.17 -20.48 24.71
N PHE A 253 3.18 -19.71 24.33
CA PHE A 253 3.14 -18.24 24.37
C PHE A 253 2.66 -17.74 23.01
N ILE A 254 1.48 -17.11 22.96
CA ILE A 254 0.86 -16.61 21.73
C ILE A 254 0.55 -15.11 21.85
N GLY A 255 0.57 -14.38 20.74
CA GLY A 255 0.15 -12.99 20.72
C GLY A 255 1.07 -12.09 19.90
N SER A 256 1.23 -10.85 20.33
CA SER A 256 1.76 -9.75 19.53
C SER A 256 3.28 -9.72 19.44
N SER A 257 3.84 -8.56 19.07
CA SER A 257 5.28 -8.37 18.94
C SER A 257 6.04 -8.60 20.24
N SER A 258 5.40 -8.39 21.40
CA SER A 258 6.00 -8.66 22.70
C SER A 258 6.32 -10.14 22.87
N ILE A 259 5.38 -11.03 22.53
CA ILE A 259 5.62 -12.47 22.53
C ILE A 259 6.59 -12.86 21.42
N ARG A 260 6.38 -12.37 20.19
CA ARG A 260 7.28 -12.67 19.05
C ARG A 260 8.74 -12.33 19.33
N GLY A 261 8.96 -11.23 20.04
CA GLY A 261 10.27 -10.69 20.40
C GLY A 261 10.95 -11.41 21.56
N TRP A 262 10.23 -12.24 22.31
CA TRP A 262 10.76 -12.95 23.46
C TRP A 262 11.60 -14.17 23.04
N LYS A 263 12.85 -13.88 22.63
CA LYS A 263 13.79 -14.90 22.10
C LYS A 263 14.37 -15.82 23.17
N THR A 264 14.32 -15.39 24.43
CA THR A 264 14.91 -16.09 25.58
C THR A 264 13.92 -16.97 26.35
N LEU A 265 12.73 -17.25 25.82
CA LEU A 265 11.69 -18.02 26.54
C LEU A 265 12.21 -19.32 27.17
N LYS A 266 13.06 -20.08 26.46
CA LYS A 266 13.62 -21.34 26.98
C LYS A 266 14.57 -21.12 28.17
N GLN A 267 15.28 -19.99 28.18
CA GLN A 267 16.17 -19.60 29.27
C GLN A 267 15.38 -19.04 30.46
N ASP A 268 14.31 -18.28 30.18
CA ASP A 268 13.51 -17.60 31.20
C ASP A 268 12.53 -18.53 31.91
N PHE A 269 12.20 -19.67 31.29
CA PHE A 269 11.37 -20.73 31.87
C PHE A 269 12.15 -22.07 31.92
N PRO A 270 13.24 -22.14 32.70
CA PRO A 270 14.06 -23.34 32.78
C PRO A 270 13.24 -24.50 33.36
N GLY A 271 13.37 -25.69 32.78
CA GLY A 271 12.64 -26.88 33.21
C GLY A 271 11.20 -26.98 32.71
N HIS A 272 10.68 -25.96 31.99
CA HIS A 272 9.35 -26.01 31.38
C HIS A 272 9.44 -26.13 29.85
N PRO A 273 8.70 -27.05 29.22
CA PRO A 273 8.59 -27.08 27.77
C PRO A 273 7.77 -25.87 27.30
N VAL A 274 8.43 -24.88 26.72
CA VAL A 274 7.81 -23.64 26.24
C VAL A 274 7.96 -23.50 24.74
N ILE A 275 6.95 -22.90 24.09
CA ILE A 275 7.01 -22.59 22.66
C ILE A 275 6.48 -21.18 22.35
N ASN A 276 7.16 -20.51 21.43
CA ASN A 276 6.81 -19.17 20.98
C ASN A 276 5.94 -19.25 19.72
N ARG A 277 4.74 -18.68 19.80
CA ARG A 277 3.76 -18.51 18.73
C ARG A 277 3.31 -17.06 18.62
N GLY A 278 4.20 -16.13 18.97
CA GLY A 278 3.97 -14.71 18.79
C GLY A 278 4.17 -14.28 17.33
N PHE A 279 3.22 -13.52 16.80
CA PHE A 279 3.28 -12.92 15.47
C PHE A 279 2.91 -11.42 15.55
N GLY A 280 3.81 -10.58 15.04
CA GLY A 280 3.98 -9.22 15.56
C GLY A 280 2.96 -8.21 15.05
N GLY A 281 2.21 -7.58 15.96
CA GLY A 281 1.12 -6.64 15.64
C GLY A 281 -0.25 -7.33 15.51
N SER A 282 -0.36 -8.56 16.00
CA SER A 282 -1.62 -9.28 16.11
C SER A 282 -2.53 -8.70 17.17
N GLU A 283 -3.82 -8.81 16.92
CA GLU A 283 -4.90 -8.56 17.86
C GLU A 283 -5.35 -9.88 18.52
N ILE A 284 -6.15 -9.80 19.58
CA ILE A 284 -6.70 -11.00 20.25
C ILE A 284 -7.45 -11.89 19.24
N ILE A 285 -8.22 -11.30 18.33
CA ILE A 285 -8.99 -12.03 17.32
C ILE A 285 -8.10 -12.86 16.39
N ASP A 286 -6.88 -12.39 16.10
CA ASP A 286 -5.95 -13.14 15.25
C ASP A 286 -5.46 -14.40 16.00
N SER A 287 -5.16 -14.27 17.30
CA SER A 287 -4.77 -15.42 18.14
C SER A 287 -5.89 -16.45 18.25
N ILE A 288 -7.14 -16.01 18.34
CA ILE A 288 -8.33 -16.89 18.35
C ILE A 288 -8.45 -17.60 17.00
N HIS A 289 -8.39 -16.85 15.89
CA HIS A 289 -8.55 -17.39 14.54
C HIS A 289 -7.54 -18.50 14.25
N PHE A 290 -6.27 -18.32 14.63
CA PHE A 290 -5.22 -19.31 14.37
C PHE A 290 -5.01 -20.33 15.49
N ALA A 291 -5.78 -20.29 16.58
CA ALA A 291 -5.58 -21.17 17.74
C ALA A 291 -5.56 -22.66 17.34
N ASN A 292 -6.47 -23.08 16.44
CA ASN A 292 -6.55 -24.46 15.97
C ASN A 292 -5.33 -24.92 15.17
N ARG A 293 -4.58 -23.97 14.59
CA ARG A 293 -3.40 -24.25 13.75
C ARG A 293 -2.11 -24.20 14.53
N ILE A 294 -1.99 -23.29 15.51
CA ILE A 294 -0.70 -23.04 16.17
C ILE A 294 -0.70 -23.18 17.69
N VAL A 295 -1.86 -23.44 18.32
CA VAL A 295 -1.97 -23.67 19.76
C VAL A 295 -2.46 -25.08 20.04
N VAL A 296 -3.62 -25.45 19.49
CA VAL A 296 -4.28 -26.74 19.75
C VAL A 296 -3.39 -27.95 19.39
N PRO A 297 -2.62 -27.96 18.29
CA PRO A 297 -1.77 -29.10 17.95
C PRO A 297 -0.69 -29.41 19.01
N HIS A 298 -0.31 -28.41 19.82
CA HIS A 298 0.68 -28.53 20.90
C HIS A 298 0.12 -29.22 22.14
N LYS A 299 -1.21 -29.40 22.23
CA LYS A 299 -1.92 -29.89 23.42
C LYS A 299 -1.37 -29.26 24.71
N PRO A 300 -1.33 -27.93 24.80
CA PRO A 300 -0.62 -27.27 25.88
C PRO A 300 -1.31 -27.48 27.23
N SER A 301 -0.51 -27.54 28.30
CA SER A 301 -1.05 -27.44 29.67
C SER A 301 -1.45 -26.00 30.00
N HIS A 302 -0.79 -25.02 29.39
CA HIS A 302 -1.03 -23.59 29.63
C HIS A 302 -0.87 -22.78 28.33
N VAL A 303 -1.69 -21.74 28.18
CA VAL A 303 -1.56 -20.77 27.09
C VAL A 303 -1.36 -19.39 27.71
N VAL A 304 -0.27 -18.71 27.34
CA VAL A 304 0.03 -17.33 27.75
C VAL A 304 -0.24 -16.42 26.55
N LEU A 305 -1.26 -15.55 26.67
CA LEU A 305 -1.69 -14.63 25.61
C LEU A 305 -1.32 -13.18 25.94
N TYR A 306 -0.75 -12.46 24.97
CA TYR A 306 -0.56 -11.00 25.04
C TYR A 306 -0.82 -10.34 23.69
N ALA A 307 -1.90 -9.56 23.53
CA ALA A 307 -2.19 -8.83 22.28
C ALA A 307 -3.11 -7.60 22.42
N GLY A 308 -3.77 -7.41 23.57
CA GLY A 308 -4.86 -6.43 23.71
C GLY A 308 -4.47 -4.95 23.60
N ASP A 309 -3.18 -4.63 23.71
CA ASP A 309 -2.67 -3.27 23.46
C ASP A 309 -2.84 -2.87 21.98
N ASN A 310 -2.68 -3.83 21.06
CA ASN A 310 -2.92 -3.58 19.63
C ASN A 310 -4.39 -3.31 19.34
N ASP A 311 -5.31 -4.09 19.91
CA ASP A 311 -6.75 -3.90 19.78
C ASP A 311 -7.17 -2.48 20.19
N MET A 312 -6.70 -2.01 21.36
CA MET A 312 -6.95 -0.66 21.86
C MET A 312 -6.33 0.41 20.95
N SER A 313 -5.09 0.20 20.48
CA SER A 313 -4.43 1.14 19.56
C SER A 313 -5.16 1.29 18.22
N ARG A 314 -5.97 0.30 17.85
CA ARG A 314 -6.80 0.26 16.62
C ARG A 314 -8.24 0.70 16.85
N GLY A 315 -8.53 1.21 18.04
CA GLY A 315 -9.82 1.81 18.37
C GLY A 315 -10.90 0.82 18.80
N LYS A 316 -10.54 -0.44 19.12
CA LYS A 316 -11.49 -1.34 19.79
C LYS A 316 -11.73 -0.87 21.21
N THR A 317 -12.97 -1.03 21.68
CA THR A 317 -13.33 -0.79 23.07
C THR A 317 -13.00 -2.00 23.93
N PRO A 318 -12.94 -1.84 25.26
CA PRO A 318 -12.83 -2.99 26.18
C PRO A 318 -14.03 -3.96 26.12
N LYS A 319 -15.16 -3.52 25.54
CA LYS A 319 -16.33 -4.34 25.20
C LYS A 319 -16.19 -4.85 23.77
#